data_AF-A0A178UUI4-F1
#
_entry.id   AF-A0A178UUI4-F1
#
_cell.length_a   1.000
_cell.length_b   1.000
_cell.length_c   1.000
_cell.angle_alpha   90.00
_cell.angle_beta   90.00
_cell.angle_gamma   90.00
#
_symmetry.space_group_name_H-M   'P 1'
#
loop_
_entity.id
_entity.type
_entity.pdbx_description
1 polymer ?
#
loop_
_entity_poly.entity_id
_entity_poly.type
_entity_poly.pdbx_seq_one_letter_code
_entity_poly.pdbx_strand_id
1 'polypeptide(L)'
;MRRQFSAAGIKLEVFTQGDKYARHCSLYGDIMLWSLENPPPSNIIVIAKIIDDDLADRIGCLTTVWSYGLLISQVKPEWLERLFPVGSYPSFLAAIFDGGLPKSSKANKDRFPLDESDD
;
A
#
# COMPACT_ATOMS: atom_id res chain seq x y z
N MET A 1 21.65 18.04 0.36
CA MET A 1 20.53 17.08 0.28
C MET A 1 19.28 17.55 1.05
N ARG A 2 19.31 17.78 2.38
CA ARG A 2 18.10 18.21 3.15
C ARG A 2 17.38 19.46 2.60
N ARG A 3 18.12 20.47 2.12
CA ARG A 3 17.55 21.70 1.53
C ARG A 3 16.72 21.44 0.27
N GLN A 4 17.09 20.45 -0.54
CA GLN A 4 16.38 20.13 -1.79
C GLN A 4 15.03 19.47 -1.49
N PHE A 5 14.98 18.57 -0.50
CA PHE A 5 13.72 17.97 -0.04
C PHE A 5 12.77 19.01 0.55
N SER A 6 13.28 19.88 1.41
CA SER A 6 12.47 20.95 1.99
C SER A 6 11.90 21.90 0.93
N ALA A 7 12.67 22.24 -0.12
CA ALA A 7 12.19 23.06 -1.22
C ALA A 7 11.09 22.38 -2.04
N ALA A 8 11.06 21.05 -2.06
CA ALA A 8 10.00 20.24 -2.67
C ALA A 8 8.82 19.98 -1.70
N GLY A 9 8.79 20.60 -0.52
CA GLY A 9 7.75 20.37 0.49
C GLY A 9 7.88 19.02 1.22
N ILE A 10 9.01 18.32 1.07
CA ILE A 10 9.26 17.02 1.68
C ILE A 10 9.89 17.23 3.06
N LYS A 11 9.17 16.83 4.11
CA LYS A 11 9.69 16.74 5.48
C LYS A 11 10.58 15.51 5.60
N LEU A 12 11.85 15.70 5.95
CA LEU A 12 12.79 14.60 6.19
C LEU A 12 13.02 14.42 7.69
N GLU A 13 12.64 13.26 8.21
CA GLU A 13 12.96 12.85 9.57
C GLU A 13 14.15 11.88 9.57
N VAL A 14 15.08 12.06 10.52
CA VAL A 14 16.28 11.23 10.63
C VAL A 14 16.27 10.50 11.96
N PHE A 15 16.19 9.18 11.89
CA PHE A 15 16.16 8.30 13.04
C PHE A 15 17.56 7.79 13.35
N THR A 16 17.94 7.81 14.62
CA THR A 16 19.17 7.14 15.10
C THR A 16 18.98 5.62 15.07
N GLN A 17 20.08 4.89 14.87
CA GLN A 17 20.07 3.43 14.82
C GLN A 17 19.89 2.90 16.25
N GLY A 18 18.76 2.24 16.55
CA GLY A 18 18.53 1.61 17.86
C GLY A 18 17.07 1.46 18.27
N ASP A 19 16.18 2.32 17.77
CA ASP A 19 14.75 2.21 18.04
C ASP A 19 14.02 1.58 16.85
N LYS A 20 13.73 0.28 16.99
CA LYS A 20 13.05 -0.52 15.98
C LYS A 20 11.64 -0.02 15.65
N TYR A 21 10.98 0.68 16.58
CA TYR A 21 9.59 1.13 16.43
C TYR A 21 9.45 2.63 16.25
N ALA A 22 10.47 3.44 16.55
CA ALA A 22 10.43 4.89 16.35
C ALA A 22 9.94 5.29 14.95
N ARG A 23 10.38 4.57 13.92
CA ARG A 23 9.99 4.82 12.53
C ARG A 23 8.51 4.55 12.28
N HIS A 24 7.97 3.47 12.84
CA HIS A 24 6.55 3.12 12.71
C HIS A 24 5.67 4.10 13.48
N CYS A 25 6.08 4.45 14.71
CA CYS A 25 5.36 5.43 15.52
C CYS A 25 5.34 6.82 14.90
N SER A 26 6.48 7.30 14.39
CA SER A 26 6.54 8.58 13.67
C SER A 26 5.67 8.54 12.41
N LEU A 27 5.79 7.49 11.58
CA LEU A 27 4.98 7.35 10.36
C LEU A 27 3.48 7.35 10.68
N TYR A 28 3.06 6.59 11.69
CA TYR A 28 1.67 6.59 12.14
C TYR A 28 1.21 7.98 12.63
N GLY A 29 2.03 8.64 13.44
CA GLY A 29 1.74 9.99 13.94
C GLY A 29 1.57 11.01 12.82
N ASP A 30 2.48 11.01 11.83
CA ASP A 30 2.42 11.91 10.67
C ASP A 30 1.16 11.62 9.82
N ILE A 31 0.79 10.35 9.61
CA ILE A 31 -0.43 9.99 8.88
C ILE A 31 -1.68 10.49 9.63
N MET A 32 -1.76 10.26 10.94
CA MET A 32 -2.92 10.69 11.75
C MET A 32 -3.03 12.21 11.77
N LEU A 33 -1.93 12.92 12.01
CA LEU A 33 -1.91 14.38 12.05
C LEU A 33 -2.36 14.96 10.70
N TRP A 34 -1.81 14.44 9.60
CA TRP A 34 -2.20 14.88 8.25
C TRP A 34 -3.69 14.62 7.99
N SER A 35 -4.21 13.47 8.41
CA SER A 35 -5.62 13.10 8.24
C SER A 35 -6.56 14.03 9.03
N LEU A 36 -6.17 14.48 10.22
CA LEU A 36 -6.98 15.44 10.98
C LEU A 36 -7.07 16.81 10.28
N GLU A 37 -6.03 17.21 9.57
CA GLU A 37 -5.98 18.48 8.83
C GLU A 37 -6.62 18.40 7.44
N ASN A 38 -6.78 17.20 6.88
CA ASN A 38 -7.22 16.97 5.51
C ASN A 38 -8.36 15.94 5.46
N PRO A 39 -9.63 16.35 5.70
CA PRO A 39 -10.77 15.43 5.75
C PRO A 39 -11.03 14.75 4.39
N PRO A 40 -11.86 13.69 4.38
CA PRO A 40 -12.34 13.09 3.13
C PRO A 40 -13.05 14.11 2.23
N PRO A 41 -12.96 14.00 0.89
CA PRO A 41 -12.36 12.90 0.13
C PRO A 41 -10.86 13.11 -0.13
N SER A 42 -10.02 12.45 0.66
CA SER A 42 -8.56 12.55 0.62
C SER A 42 -7.93 11.16 0.53
N ASN A 43 -6.76 11.08 -0.11
CA ASN A 43 -6.04 9.82 -0.30
C ASN A 43 -4.72 9.83 0.45
N ILE A 44 -4.37 8.70 1.06
CA ILE A 44 -3.13 8.48 1.81
C ILE A 44 -2.32 7.41 1.09
N ILE A 45 -1.09 7.76 0.71
CA ILE A 45 -0.16 6.85 0.05
C ILE A 45 0.99 6.55 1.01
N VAL A 46 1.09 5.30 1.44
CA VAL A 46 2.14 4.80 2.34
C VAL A 46 3.16 4.00 1.54
N ILE A 47 4.37 4.55 1.43
CA ILE A 47 5.51 3.92 0.75
C ILE A 47 6.51 3.42 1.80
N ALA A 48 6.40 2.15 2.17
CA ALA A 48 7.26 1.52 3.17
C ALA A 48 7.60 0.07 2.79
N LYS A 49 8.85 -0.34 3.06
CA LYS A 49 9.34 -1.69 2.79
C LYS A 49 8.95 -2.70 3.88
N ILE A 50 8.70 -2.24 5.11
CA ILE A 50 8.31 -3.13 6.22
C ILE A 50 7.21 -2.41 7.00
N ILE A 51 5.97 -2.79 6.70
CA ILE A 51 4.82 -2.51 7.55
C ILE A 51 4.64 -3.79 8.37
N ASP A 52 4.51 -3.66 9.68
CA ASP A 52 4.13 -4.80 10.53
C ASP A 52 2.60 -4.86 10.67
N ASP A 53 2.11 -5.97 11.22
CA ASP A 53 0.66 -6.17 11.34
C ASP A 53 0.00 -5.11 12.23
N ASP A 54 0.70 -4.65 13.28
CA ASP A 54 0.23 -3.60 14.19
C ASP A 54 0.03 -2.26 13.48
N LEU A 55 1.00 -1.81 12.68
CA LEU A 55 0.88 -0.58 11.91
C LEU A 55 -0.22 -0.71 10.85
N ALA A 56 -0.28 -1.84 10.15
CA ALA A 56 -1.29 -2.12 9.13
C ALA A 56 -2.71 -2.05 9.71
N ASP A 57 -2.94 -2.66 10.87
CA ASP A 57 -4.21 -2.61 11.58
C ASP A 57 -4.61 -1.19 11.97
N ARG A 58 -3.65 -0.43 12.52
CA ARG A 58 -3.90 0.94 12.93
C ARG A 58 -4.24 1.85 11.76
N ILE A 59 -3.55 1.75 10.62
CA ILE A 59 -3.88 2.56 9.44
C ILE A 59 -5.11 2.06 8.68
N GLY A 60 -5.53 0.81 8.90
CA GLY A 60 -6.78 0.27 8.36
C GLY A 60 -8.03 1.03 8.79
N CYS A 61 -8.00 1.68 9.96
CA CYS A 61 -9.13 2.49 10.41
C CYS A 61 -9.41 3.69 9.49
N LEU A 62 -8.38 4.18 8.77
CA LEU A 62 -8.52 5.31 7.85
C LEU A 62 -9.49 5.00 6.71
N THR A 63 -9.42 3.78 6.16
CA THR A 63 -10.32 3.38 5.08
C THR A 63 -11.64 2.84 5.61
N THR A 64 -11.62 2.01 6.67
CA THR A 64 -12.82 1.34 7.18
C THR A 64 -13.75 2.25 7.98
N VAL A 65 -13.19 3.21 8.74
CA VAL A 65 -13.97 4.09 9.62
C VAL A 65 -14.04 5.50 9.04
N TRP A 66 -12.92 6.01 8.52
CA TRP A 66 -12.82 7.42 8.13
C TRP A 66 -12.95 7.64 6.62
N SER A 67 -13.24 6.60 5.83
CA SER A 67 -13.51 6.70 4.38
C SER A 67 -12.39 7.35 3.54
N TYR A 68 -11.14 7.24 3.98
CA TYR A 68 -9.99 7.62 3.17
C TYR A 68 -9.67 6.58 2.10
N GLY A 69 -9.18 7.03 0.95
CA GLY A 69 -8.51 6.14 0.00
C GLY A 69 -7.11 5.81 0.51
N LEU A 70 -6.88 4.56 0.91
CA LEU A 70 -5.58 4.12 1.39
C LEU A 70 -4.85 3.33 0.30
N LEU A 71 -3.58 3.64 0.13
CA LEU A 71 -2.72 3.07 -0.90
C LEU A 71 -1.39 2.67 -0.26
N ILE A 72 -1.08 1.38 -0.25
CA ILE A 72 0.09 0.85 0.44
C ILE A 72 1.00 0.14 -0.57
N SER A 73 2.28 0.43 -0.50
CA SER A 73 3.28 -0.08 -1.44
C SER A 73 3.68 -1.55 -1.21
N GLN A 74 3.54 -2.08 0.00
CA GLN A 74 3.72 -3.51 0.28
C GLN A 74 2.55 -4.00 1.11
N VAL A 75 1.72 -4.86 0.51
CA VAL A 75 0.54 -5.42 1.15
C VAL A 75 0.72 -6.92 1.27
N LYS A 76 0.60 -7.44 2.49
CA LYS A 76 0.53 -8.88 2.69
C LYS A 76 -0.86 -9.39 2.28
N PRO A 77 -0.98 -10.58 1.66
CA PRO A 77 -2.27 -11.10 1.21
C PRO A 77 -3.36 -11.11 2.28
N GLU A 78 -3.01 -11.43 3.52
CA GLU A 78 -3.91 -11.45 4.68
C GLU A 78 -4.52 -10.09 5.03
N TRP A 79 -3.89 -9.00 4.62
CA TRP A 79 -4.41 -7.65 4.84
C TRP A 79 -5.39 -7.21 3.75
N LEU A 80 -5.36 -7.83 2.57
CA LEU A 80 -6.20 -7.42 1.44
C LEU A 80 -7.68 -7.51 1.80
N GLU A 81 -8.09 -8.63 2.38
CA GLU A 81 -9.50 -8.85 2.75
C GLU A 81 -9.92 -8.03 3.98
N ARG A 82 -8.97 -7.73 4.87
CA ARG A 82 -9.23 -7.06 6.15
C ARG A 82 -9.22 -5.54 6.05
N LEU A 83 -8.23 -4.98 5.36
CA LEU A 83 -8.00 -3.53 5.32
C LEU A 83 -8.64 -2.89 4.10
N PHE A 84 -8.81 -3.62 3.00
CA PHE A 84 -9.32 -3.03 1.77
C PHE A 84 -10.72 -3.56 1.47
N PRO A 85 -11.77 -2.74 1.62
CA PRO A 85 -13.09 -3.14 1.16
C PRO A 85 -13.04 -3.45 -0.35
N VAL A 86 -13.85 -4.42 -0.76
CA VAL A 86 -13.93 -4.97 -2.12
C VAL A 86 -13.96 -3.83 -3.15
N GLY A 87 -12.95 -3.79 -4.03
CA GLY A 87 -12.81 -2.76 -5.08
C GLY A 87 -11.54 -1.90 -5.02
N SER A 88 -10.73 -2.03 -3.97
CA SER A 88 -9.42 -1.37 -3.91
C SER A 88 -8.35 -2.21 -4.64
N TYR A 89 -7.49 -1.56 -5.45
CA TYR A 89 -6.44 -2.24 -6.24
C TYR A 89 -5.01 -1.91 -5.74
N PRO A 90 -4.53 -2.57 -4.67
CA PRO A 90 -3.20 -2.33 -4.09
C PRO A 90 -2.03 -2.77 -4.99
N SER A 91 -2.27 -3.56 -6.04
CA SER A 91 -1.22 -4.06 -6.94
C SER A 91 -0.51 -2.97 -7.75
N PHE A 92 -1.12 -1.78 -7.91
CA PHE A 92 -0.52 -0.68 -8.67
C PHE A 92 0.76 -0.12 -8.01
N LEU A 93 0.80 0.00 -6.68
CA LEU A 93 1.94 0.62 -5.99
C LEU A 93 3.08 -0.34 -5.67
N ALA A 94 2.80 -1.63 -5.50
CA ALA A 94 3.85 -2.63 -5.31
C ALA A 94 4.82 -2.69 -6.50
N ALA A 95 4.34 -2.36 -7.71
CA ALA A 95 5.16 -2.26 -8.91
C ALA A 95 6.28 -1.21 -8.81
N ILE A 96 6.13 -0.16 -7.98
CA ILE A 96 7.18 0.85 -7.75
C ILE A 96 8.44 0.21 -7.17
N PHE A 97 8.27 -0.80 -6.31
CA PHE A 97 9.39 -1.49 -5.68
C PHE A 97 9.88 -2.70 -6.44
N ASP A 98 9.04 -3.30 -7.28
CA ASP A 98 9.39 -4.43 -8.16
C ASP A 98 10.07 -3.96 -9.47
N GLY A 99 10.33 -2.66 -9.64
CA GLY A 99 11.02 -2.11 -10.83
C GLY A 99 10.11 -1.94 -12.05
N GLY A 100 8.78 -1.89 -11.87
CA GLY A 100 7.83 -1.49 -12.91
C GLY A 100 7.49 -2.53 -13.98
N LEU A 101 7.95 -3.78 -13.87
CA LEU A 101 7.58 -4.82 -14.82
C LEU A 101 6.30 -5.56 -14.36
N PRO A 102 5.20 -5.48 -15.12
CA PRO A 102 4.02 -6.30 -14.84
C PRO A 102 4.41 -7.77 -14.96
N LYS A 103 4.22 -8.53 -13.88
CA LYS A 103 4.34 -9.99 -13.91
C LYS A 103 3.21 -10.52 -14.81
N SER A 104 3.56 -10.86 -16.04
CA SER A 104 2.68 -11.53 -17.00
C SER A 104 2.05 -12.76 -16.33
N SER A 105 0.78 -12.68 -15.98
CA SER A 105 -0.04 -13.85 -15.66
C SER A 105 -0.03 -14.74 -16.90
N LYS A 106 0.53 -15.95 -16.78
CA LYS A 106 0.46 -16.96 -17.83
C LYS A 106 -1.02 -17.25 -18.11
N ALA A 107 -1.44 -16.97 -19.33
CA ALA A 107 -2.77 -17.30 -19.82
C ALA A 107 -3.03 -18.80 -19.66
N ASN A 108 -4.16 -19.09 -19.02
CA ASN A 108 -4.73 -20.40 -18.82
C ASN A 108 -4.89 -21.11 -20.18
N LYS A 109 -4.32 -22.31 -20.34
CA LYS A 109 -4.44 -23.11 -21.56
C LYS A 109 -5.38 -24.27 -21.28
N ASP A 110 -6.64 -23.95 -21.04
CA ASP A 110 -7.73 -24.92 -21.12
C ASP A 110 -7.90 -25.31 -22.59
N ARG A 111 -7.29 -26.44 -22.96
CA ARG A 111 -7.57 -27.14 -24.22
C ARG A 111 -8.89 -27.88 -24.06
N PHE A 112 -9.93 -27.42 -24.75
CA PHE A 112 -11.00 -28.30 -25.22
C PHE A 112 -10.49 -29.10 -26.43
N PRO A 113 -10.62 -30.44 -26.47
CA PRO A 113 -10.66 -31.18 -27.72
C PRO A 113 -12.11 -31.25 -28.21
N LEU A 114 -12.25 -31.01 -29.52
CA LEU A 114 -13.47 -31.06 -30.29
C LEU A 114 -14.05 -32.47 -30.33
N ASP A 115 -15.37 -32.51 -30.26
CA ASP A 115 -16.22 -33.64 -30.60
C ASP A 115 -16.08 -33.92 -32.11
N GLU A 116 -15.59 -35.10 -32.48
CA GLU A 116 -15.74 -35.67 -33.82
C GLU A 116 -16.28 -37.09 -33.67
N SER A 117 -17.58 -37.21 -33.91
CA SER A 117 -18.28 -38.44 -34.25
C SER A 117 -18.28 -38.60 -35.78
N ASP A 118 -18.45 -39.86 -36.23
CA ASP A 118 -18.73 -40.36 -37.60
C ASP A 118 -17.52 -40.79 -38.45
N ASP A 119 -17.18 -42.09 -38.39
CA ASP A 119 -17.55 -43.12 -39.38
C ASP A 119 -17.16 -44.54 -38.90
#